data_AF-A0A929Q1C1-F1
#
_entry.id   AF-A0A929Q1C1-F1
#
_cell.length_a   1.000
_cell.length_b   1.000
_cell.length_c   1.000
_cell.angle_alpha   90.00
_cell.angle_beta   90.00
_cell.angle_gamma   90.00
#
_symmetry.space_group_name_H-M   'P 1'
#
loop_
_entity.id
_entity.type
_entity.pdbx_description
1 polymer ?
#
loop_
_entity_poly.entity_id
_entity_poly.type
_entity_poly.pdbx_seq_one_letter_code
_entity_poly.pdbx_strand_id
1 'polypeptide(L)'
;MLITEDPQYQNLAIPSDLDQKKHLLRALMNVRPPKTIDPDILALQDEYLQDELKQKGIVELSELKPVRKQIYSWKGDTTRLKVGAIVNAANDQMLGCFVPGHHCIDNAIHTYAGMQLRQDCAVLMDKQGYAEPTGQAKITKAYNLPCQYVIHTVGPIVYGQVTKLDCELLSSCYRACLELADQYHLSSLAFCCISTGVFHFPNELAAQIAVETVEQYLVYGLGLVITTIGTCLFTNAALGQSPYSSLSFMLNQVMPIGFAAMTFLQNCFFVSVETAVCKHFGLFQIKQIVLCLIQSALISLLGKLLAWVVPQTFFAQIILTMMACATMALGIFMILQSKLVVMPYEGALNAICDRFHMNFGKLHVASDLTLAALSVILSLVLYGDVESVGFGTLASAGLTGTMVNAYKFLFGRFYLIRKGWMKSSAGHFIQKLSAIHSARSLSTAFEPVSIHRKPKRKFKVSVLVDPGIF
;
A
#
# COMPACT_ATOMS: atom_id res chain seq x y z
N MET A 1 -9.10 38.87 -14.33
CA MET A 1 -8.61 37.79 -15.20
C MET A 1 -9.57 36.60 -15.22
N LEU A 2 -9.82 35.90 -14.10
CA LEU A 2 -10.81 34.79 -14.11
C LEU A 2 -12.25 35.26 -14.38
N ILE A 3 -12.66 36.42 -13.84
CA ILE A 3 -13.97 37.03 -14.11
C ILE A 3 -14.17 37.33 -15.61
N THR A 4 -13.11 37.74 -16.30
CA THR A 4 -13.17 38.08 -17.73
C THR A 4 -13.15 36.85 -18.63
N GLU A 5 -12.74 35.69 -18.09
CA GLU A 5 -12.69 34.42 -18.84
C GLU A 5 -14.08 33.80 -19.04
N ASP A 6 -15.01 34.00 -18.11
CA ASP A 6 -16.37 33.47 -18.18
C ASP A 6 -17.42 34.60 -18.23
N PRO A 7 -18.22 34.69 -19.31
CA PRO A 7 -19.29 35.67 -19.43
C PRO A 7 -20.27 35.71 -18.25
N GLN A 8 -20.46 34.57 -17.56
CA GLN A 8 -21.39 34.48 -16.44
C GLN A 8 -20.96 35.34 -15.24
N TYR A 9 -19.67 35.68 -15.12
CA TYR A 9 -19.13 36.43 -13.98
C TYR A 9 -18.78 37.88 -14.31
N GLN A 10 -18.95 38.36 -15.55
CA GLN A 10 -18.49 39.69 -15.98
C GLN A 10 -19.04 40.86 -15.15
N ASN A 11 -20.24 40.72 -14.58
CA ASN A 11 -20.87 41.74 -13.74
C ASN A 11 -20.58 41.57 -12.24
N LEU A 12 -19.73 40.63 -11.86
CA LEU A 12 -19.43 40.33 -10.47
C LEU A 12 -18.48 41.39 -9.89
N ALA A 13 -18.95 42.09 -8.87
CA ALA A 13 -18.17 43.13 -8.20
C ALA A 13 -17.01 42.52 -7.41
N ILE A 14 -15.79 43.02 -7.61
CA ILE A 14 -14.62 42.63 -6.82
C ILE A 14 -14.70 43.36 -5.47
N PRO A 15 -14.75 42.63 -4.33
CA PRO A 15 -14.78 43.25 -3.01
C PRO A 15 -13.53 44.10 -2.76
N SER A 16 -13.61 45.12 -1.90
CA SER A 16 -12.45 45.92 -1.50
C SER A 16 -11.58 45.19 -0.46
N ASP A 17 -12.22 44.46 0.45
CA ASP A 17 -11.61 43.69 1.53
C ASP A 17 -10.77 42.51 1.01
N LEU A 18 -9.59 42.29 1.62
CA LEU A 18 -8.64 41.29 1.16
C LEU A 18 -9.16 39.86 1.38
N ASP A 19 -9.76 39.58 2.54
CA ASP A 19 -10.27 38.24 2.81
C ASP A 19 -11.41 37.91 1.85
N GLN A 20 -12.34 38.85 1.64
CA GLN A 20 -13.40 38.67 0.65
C GLN A 20 -12.87 38.49 -0.78
N LYS A 21 -11.77 39.17 -1.17
CA LYS A 21 -11.08 38.90 -2.46
C LYS A 21 -10.53 37.48 -2.52
N LYS A 22 -9.89 36.98 -1.46
CA LYS A 22 -9.38 35.60 -1.39
C LYS A 22 -10.52 34.57 -1.49
N HIS A 23 -11.61 34.80 -0.78
CA HIS A 23 -12.82 33.98 -0.85
C HIS A 23 -13.40 33.95 -2.27
N LEU A 24 -13.49 35.11 -2.93
CA LEU A 24 -13.95 35.21 -4.31
C LEU A 24 -13.01 34.48 -5.28
N LEU A 25 -11.69 34.66 -5.14
CA LEU A 25 -10.69 33.97 -5.95
C LEU A 25 -10.83 32.45 -5.83
N ARG A 26 -10.91 31.93 -4.59
CA ARG A 26 -11.15 30.52 -4.33
C ARG A 26 -12.45 30.03 -4.99
N ALA A 27 -13.55 30.77 -4.83
CA ALA A 27 -14.83 30.43 -5.45
C ALA A 27 -14.74 30.32 -6.97
N LEU A 28 -14.11 31.30 -7.64
CA LEU A 28 -13.90 31.31 -9.08
C LEU A 28 -13.02 30.13 -9.54
N MET A 29 -11.94 29.83 -8.82
CA MET A 29 -11.10 28.66 -9.09
C MET A 29 -11.86 27.34 -8.91
N ASN A 30 -12.76 27.25 -7.92
CA ASN A 30 -13.53 26.03 -7.67
C ASN A 30 -14.53 25.73 -8.79
N VAL A 31 -15.17 26.74 -9.38
CA VAL A 31 -16.17 26.55 -10.44
C VAL A 31 -15.57 26.47 -11.85
N ARG A 32 -14.33 26.93 -12.04
CA ARG A 32 -13.68 26.97 -13.35
C ARG A 32 -13.50 25.56 -13.95
N PRO A 33 -14.05 25.23 -15.12
CA PRO A 33 -13.85 23.92 -15.77
C PRO A 33 -12.38 23.68 -16.16
N PRO A 34 -11.96 22.42 -16.38
CA PRO A 34 -10.65 22.11 -16.93
C PRO A 34 -10.53 22.67 -18.36
N LYS A 35 -9.74 23.73 -18.50
CA LYS A 35 -9.44 24.42 -19.76
C LYS A 35 -8.01 24.90 -19.72
N THR A 36 -7.39 25.05 -20.89
CA THR A 36 -6.08 25.69 -21.05
C THR A 36 -6.04 27.00 -20.27
N ILE A 37 -4.94 27.22 -19.55
CA ILE A 37 -4.73 28.40 -18.71
C ILE A 37 -3.67 29.24 -19.38
N ASP A 38 -3.89 30.55 -19.44
CA ASP A 38 -2.89 31.51 -19.88
C ASP A 38 -1.63 31.39 -18.99
N PRO A 39 -0.43 31.21 -19.56
CA PRO A 39 0.81 31.12 -18.79
C PRO A 39 1.03 32.26 -17.80
N ASP A 40 0.59 33.49 -18.13
CA ASP A 40 0.76 34.65 -17.25
C ASP A 40 -0.18 34.59 -16.05
N ILE A 41 -1.44 34.14 -16.26
CA ILE A 41 -2.38 33.88 -15.17
C ILE A 41 -1.84 32.78 -14.26
N LEU A 42 -1.22 31.76 -14.85
CA LEU A 42 -0.67 30.63 -14.12
C LEU A 42 0.51 31.05 -13.23
N ALA A 43 1.43 31.84 -13.78
CA ALA A 43 2.58 32.36 -13.03
C ALA A 43 2.13 33.22 -11.83
N LEU A 44 1.13 34.10 -12.03
CA LEU A 44 0.55 34.92 -10.96
C LEU A 44 -0.15 34.07 -9.88
N GLN A 45 -0.88 33.03 -10.30
CA GLN A 45 -1.50 32.10 -9.36
C GLN A 45 -0.43 31.37 -8.53
N ASP A 46 0.62 30.87 -9.18
CA ASP A 46 1.67 30.11 -8.51
C ASP A 46 2.42 31.00 -7.51
N GLU A 47 2.74 32.25 -7.87
CA GLU A 47 3.30 33.24 -6.94
C GLU A 47 2.41 33.45 -5.70
N TYR A 48 1.11 33.70 -5.92
CA TYR A 48 0.14 33.87 -4.84
C TYR A 48 0.04 32.64 -3.94
N LEU A 49 -0.08 31.43 -4.51
CA LEU A 49 -0.22 30.20 -3.74
C LEU A 49 1.05 29.85 -2.96
N GLN A 50 2.23 30.13 -3.53
CA GLN A 50 3.51 29.98 -2.80
C GLN A 50 3.59 30.95 -1.62
N ASP A 51 3.11 32.18 -1.76
CA ASP A 51 3.09 33.15 -0.66
C ASP A 51 2.08 32.77 0.43
N GLU A 52 0.89 32.27 0.07
CA GLU A 52 -0.05 31.70 1.04
C GLU A 52 0.55 30.51 1.79
N LEU A 53 1.28 29.63 1.10
CA LEU A 53 1.96 28.50 1.73
C LEU A 53 3.04 28.97 2.71
N LYS A 54 3.84 29.97 2.34
CA LYS A 54 4.85 30.57 3.23
C LYS A 54 4.20 31.17 4.48
N GLN A 55 3.10 31.91 4.32
CA GLN A 55 2.37 32.52 5.44
C GLN A 55 1.77 31.47 6.38
N LYS A 56 1.19 30.41 5.84
CA LYS A 56 0.66 29.28 6.64
C LYS A 56 1.77 28.45 7.29
N GLY A 57 2.96 28.42 6.70
CA GLY A 57 4.10 27.61 7.13
C GLY A 57 3.98 26.14 6.72
N ILE A 58 5.12 25.55 6.38
CA ILE A 58 5.26 24.14 5.99
C ILE A 58 5.51 23.29 7.23
N VAL A 59 4.93 22.10 7.28
CA VAL A 59 5.14 21.13 8.34
C VAL A 59 5.92 19.94 7.79
N GLU A 60 7.14 19.74 8.28
CA GLU A 60 7.99 18.62 7.92
C GLU A 60 7.62 17.36 8.70
N LEU A 61 7.79 16.19 8.08
CA LEU A 61 7.54 14.91 8.76
C LEU A 61 8.37 14.73 10.04
N SER A 62 9.57 15.33 10.11
CA SER A 62 10.44 15.29 11.29
C SER A 62 9.89 16.04 12.50
N GLU A 63 8.94 16.95 12.30
CA GLU A 63 8.28 17.69 13.38
C GLU A 63 7.15 16.86 14.03
N LEU A 64 6.71 15.79 13.36
CA LEU A 64 5.62 14.95 13.82
C LEU A 64 6.15 13.84 14.75
N LYS A 65 5.35 13.51 15.78
CA LYS A 65 5.65 12.39 16.68
C LYS A 65 4.93 11.12 16.19
N PRO A 66 5.65 9.99 16.03
CA PRO A 66 5.02 8.74 15.65
C PRO A 66 4.13 8.22 16.80
N VAL A 67 2.95 7.73 16.45
CA VAL A 67 2.08 6.99 17.39
C VAL A 67 2.50 5.52 17.45
N ARG A 68 2.99 4.99 16.33
CA ARG A 68 3.64 3.67 16.21
C ARG A 68 4.81 3.77 15.25
N LYS A 69 5.66 2.74 15.22
CA LYS A 69 6.75 2.67 14.24
C LYS A 69 6.18 2.85 12.82
N GLN A 70 6.61 3.91 12.13
CA GLN A 70 6.18 4.28 10.78
C GLN A 70 4.72 4.76 10.63
N ILE A 71 3.98 4.98 11.71
CA ILE A 71 2.62 5.52 11.68
C ILE A 71 2.54 6.76 12.57
N TYR A 72 2.10 7.86 11.98
CA TYR A 72 1.99 9.17 12.63
C TYR A 72 0.52 9.57 12.62
N SER A 73 0.11 10.32 13.64
CA SER A 73 -1.17 11.00 13.63
C SER A 73 -0.90 12.48 13.76
N TRP A 74 -1.53 13.25 12.89
CA TRP A 74 -1.40 14.70 12.88
C TRP A 74 -2.76 15.34 12.67
N LYS A 75 -3.03 16.40 13.41
CA LYS A 75 -4.24 17.20 13.25
C LYS A 75 -3.84 18.54 12.67
N GLY A 76 -4.32 18.83 11.47
CA GLY A 76 -3.94 20.05 10.76
C GLY A 76 -4.30 20.03 9.28
N ASP A 77 -3.96 21.13 8.62
CA ASP A 77 -4.20 21.33 7.19
C ASP A 77 -3.18 20.52 6.36
N THR A 78 -3.62 19.40 5.78
CA THR A 78 -2.77 18.50 4.97
C THR A 78 -2.06 19.19 3.82
N THR A 79 -2.57 20.34 3.34
CA THR A 79 -1.93 21.11 2.27
C THR A 79 -0.60 21.76 2.68
N ARG A 80 -0.25 21.69 3.97
CA ARG A 80 1.03 22.17 4.53
C ARG A 80 2.06 21.05 4.74
N LEU A 81 1.70 19.78 4.59
CA LEU A 81 2.58 18.66 4.87
C LEU A 81 3.61 18.44 3.76
N LYS A 82 4.90 18.56 4.11
CA LYS A 82 5.99 18.19 3.23
C LYS A 82 6.28 16.69 3.35
N VAL A 83 5.61 15.92 2.51
CA VAL A 83 5.73 14.46 2.41
C VAL A 83 5.88 14.03 0.95
N GLY A 84 6.09 12.74 0.70
CA GLY A 84 6.17 12.20 -0.66
C GLY A 84 4.88 12.45 -1.44
N ALA A 85 3.74 12.08 -0.86
CA ALA A 85 2.43 12.43 -1.39
C ALA A 85 1.40 12.66 -0.28
N ILE A 86 0.37 13.44 -0.60
CA ILE A 86 -0.88 13.50 0.17
C ILE A 86 -1.98 12.77 -0.60
N VAL A 87 -2.94 12.20 0.13
CA VAL A 87 -4.11 11.54 -0.46
C VAL A 87 -5.29 12.49 -0.47
N ASN A 88 -5.92 12.60 -1.64
CA ASN A 88 -7.18 13.29 -1.85
C ASN A 88 -8.34 12.28 -1.87
N ALA A 89 -9.37 12.52 -1.07
CA ALA A 89 -10.65 11.83 -1.18
C ALA A 89 -11.48 12.49 -2.28
N ALA A 90 -11.31 12.00 -3.51
CA ALA A 90 -11.93 12.52 -4.71
C ALA A 90 -13.34 11.94 -4.91
N ASN A 91 -14.11 12.59 -5.78
CA ASN A 91 -15.30 12.01 -6.40
C ASN A 91 -14.93 11.27 -7.70
N ASP A 92 -15.86 10.50 -8.25
CA ASP A 92 -15.68 9.66 -9.45
C ASP A 92 -15.34 10.44 -10.72
N GLN A 93 -15.73 11.72 -10.82
CA GLN A 93 -15.35 12.58 -11.93
C GLN A 93 -13.87 12.98 -11.87
N MET A 94 -13.23 12.92 -10.69
CA MET A 94 -11.80 13.25 -10.47
C MET A 94 -11.41 14.71 -10.76
N LEU A 95 -12.37 15.58 -11.09
CA LEU A 95 -12.13 16.98 -11.46
C LEU A 95 -12.09 17.92 -10.25
N GLY A 96 -12.03 17.40 -9.03
CA GLY A 96 -12.12 18.20 -7.82
C GLY A 96 -13.55 18.63 -7.48
N CYS A 97 -13.68 19.52 -6.49
CA CYS A 97 -14.96 20.02 -6.04
C CYS A 97 -15.37 21.32 -6.77
N PHE A 98 -16.59 21.35 -7.32
CA PHE A 98 -17.16 22.53 -7.99
C PHE A 98 -18.06 23.39 -7.10
N VAL A 99 -18.25 23.02 -5.83
CA VAL A 99 -19.07 23.81 -4.89
C VAL A 99 -18.18 24.91 -4.30
N PRO A 100 -18.47 26.21 -4.55
CA PRO A 100 -17.67 27.32 -4.04
C PRO A 100 -17.52 27.28 -2.51
N GLY A 101 -16.29 27.34 -2.03
CA GLY A 101 -16.01 27.41 -0.58
C GLY A 101 -16.41 26.16 0.20
N HIS A 102 -16.68 25.04 -0.47
CA HIS A 102 -17.06 23.81 0.22
C HIS A 102 -15.94 23.32 1.15
N HIS A 103 -16.31 23.01 2.40
CA HIS A 103 -15.39 22.52 3.42
C HIS A 103 -15.11 21.01 3.26
N CYS A 104 -14.61 20.62 2.08
CA CYS A 104 -14.13 19.26 1.82
C CYS A 104 -12.64 19.25 1.46
N ILE A 105 -11.98 18.12 1.73
CA ILE A 105 -10.55 17.95 1.45
C ILE A 105 -10.22 18.15 -0.04
N ASP A 106 -11.09 17.70 -0.92
CA ASP A 106 -10.93 17.81 -2.37
C ASP A 106 -10.90 19.27 -2.83
N ASN A 107 -11.79 20.10 -2.27
CA ASN A 107 -11.78 21.54 -2.51
C ASN A 107 -10.49 22.18 -2.00
N ALA A 108 -10.04 21.84 -0.78
CA ALA A 108 -8.83 22.38 -0.20
C ALA A 108 -7.59 22.03 -1.04
N ILE A 109 -7.41 20.75 -1.39
CA ILE A 109 -6.28 20.28 -2.19
C ILE A 109 -6.26 20.96 -3.56
N HIS A 110 -7.38 20.99 -4.29
CA HIS A 110 -7.42 21.64 -5.60
C HIS A 110 -7.20 23.16 -5.52
N THR A 111 -7.69 23.82 -4.46
CA THR A 111 -7.48 25.26 -4.26
C THR A 111 -6.00 25.58 -4.05
N TYR A 112 -5.32 24.85 -3.17
CA TYR A 112 -3.93 25.17 -2.80
C TYR A 112 -2.87 24.51 -3.71
N ALA A 113 -3.23 23.49 -4.49
CA ALA A 113 -2.36 22.99 -5.56
C ALA A 113 -2.35 23.93 -6.77
N GLY A 114 -3.51 24.53 -7.09
CA GLY A 114 -3.70 25.37 -8.26
C GLY A 114 -4.50 24.69 -9.38
N MET A 115 -4.97 25.51 -10.33
CA MET A 115 -5.85 25.08 -11.42
C MET A 115 -5.23 23.97 -12.31
N GLN A 116 -3.90 23.86 -12.36
CA GLN A 116 -3.18 22.81 -13.08
C GLN A 116 -3.58 21.40 -12.62
N LEU A 117 -3.84 21.22 -11.32
CA LEU A 117 -4.20 19.90 -10.78
C LEU A 117 -5.48 19.36 -11.43
N ARG A 118 -6.48 20.23 -11.62
CA ARG A 118 -7.74 19.88 -12.29
C ARG A 118 -7.51 19.56 -13.78
N GLN A 119 -6.60 20.28 -14.45
CA GLN A 119 -6.26 20.02 -15.84
C GLN A 119 -5.61 18.64 -16.01
N ASP A 120 -4.66 18.27 -15.15
CA ASP A 120 -4.05 16.94 -15.17
C ASP A 120 -5.07 15.84 -14.92
N CYS A 121 -5.97 16.04 -13.94
CA CYS A 121 -7.06 15.10 -13.71
C CYS A 121 -7.95 14.94 -14.95
N ALA A 122 -8.32 16.02 -15.62
CA ALA A 122 -9.13 15.96 -16.84
C ALA A 122 -8.42 15.17 -17.94
N VAL A 123 -7.12 15.41 -18.17
CA VAL A 123 -6.34 14.65 -19.14
C VAL A 123 -6.27 13.15 -18.79
N LEU A 124 -6.18 12.80 -17.51
CA LEU A 124 -6.23 11.40 -17.07
C LEU A 124 -7.59 10.77 -17.33
N MET A 125 -8.68 11.48 -17.03
CA MET A 125 -10.04 10.99 -17.21
C MET A 125 -10.44 10.88 -18.68
N ASP A 126 -10.04 11.83 -19.52
CA ASP A 126 -10.27 11.80 -20.96
C ASP A 126 -9.56 10.60 -21.61
N LYS A 127 -8.32 10.32 -21.19
CA LYS A 127 -7.58 9.14 -21.64
C LYS A 127 -8.22 7.83 -21.17
N GLN A 128 -8.82 7.81 -19.98
CA GLN A 128 -9.50 6.64 -19.44
C GLN A 128 -10.84 6.39 -20.13
N GLY A 129 -11.60 7.46 -20.43
CA GLY A 129 -12.89 7.38 -21.12
C GLY A 129 -14.08 6.95 -20.25
N TYR A 130 -13.91 6.77 -18.93
CA TYR A 130 -14.99 6.44 -17.99
C TYR A 130 -14.68 6.97 -16.58
N ALA A 131 -15.73 7.12 -15.74
CA ALA A 131 -15.63 7.62 -14.37
C ALA A 131 -14.75 6.73 -13.47
N GLU A 132 -14.06 7.32 -12.49
CA GLU A 132 -13.10 6.57 -11.69
C GLU A 132 -13.81 5.63 -10.72
N PRO A 133 -13.53 4.30 -10.76
CA PRO A 133 -14.21 3.36 -9.90
C PRO A 133 -13.83 3.54 -8.43
N THR A 134 -14.82 3.33 -7.55
CA THR A 134 -14.60 3.28 -6.09
C THR A 134 -13.53 2.25 -5.72
N GLY A 135 -12.63 2.61 -4.80
CA GLY A 135 -11.56 1.73 -4.34
C GLY A 135 -10.30 1.74 -5.20
N GLN A 136 -10.26 2.55 -6.27
CA GLN A 136 -9.09 2.79 -7.12
C GLN A 136 -8.40 4.11 -6.78
N ALA A 137 -7.22 4.32 -7.35
CA ALA A 137 -6.48 5.57 -7.18
C ALA A 137 -5.72 5.98 -8.44
N LYS A 138 -5.51 7.29 -8.61
CA LYS A 138 -4.61 7.90 -9.60
C LYS A 138 -3.64 8.85 -8.94
N ILE A 139 -2.57 9.22 -9.64
CA ILE A 139 -1.53 10.11 -9.13
C ILE A 139 -1.27 11.25 -10.11
N THR A 140 -1.07 12.46 -9.57
CA THR A 140 -0.77 13.69 -10.30
C THR A 140 0.36 14.45 -9.59
N LYS A 141 0.95 15.44 -10.26
CA LYS A 141 1.88 16.37 -9.59
C LYS A 141 1.12 17.21 -8.57
N ALA A 142 1.79 17.60 -7.49
CA ALA A 142 1.17 18.40 -6.43
C ALA A 142 1.23 19.93 -6.63
N TYR A 143 1.97 20.38 -7.66
CA TYR A 143 2.10 21.78 -8.04
C TYR A 143 2.55 22.67 -6.88
N ASN A 144 1.67 23.55 -6.38
CA ASN A 144 2.02 24.52 -5.35
C ASN A 144 2.03 23.95 -3.93
N LEU A 145 1.63 22.70 -3.74
CA LEU A 145 1.70 22.02 -2.45
C LEU A 145 3.15 21.64 -2.10
N PRO A 146 3.50 21.55 -0.80
CA PRO A 146 4.85 21.17 -0.35
C PRO A 146 5.16 19.67 -0.55
N CYS A 147 4.18 18.84 -0.90
CA CYS A 147 4.40 17.44 -1.25
C CYS A 147 4.80 17.29 -2.73
N GLN A 148 5.28 16.11 -3.14
CA GLN A 148 5.69 15.90 -4.55
C GLN A 148 4.49 15.54 -5.44
N TYR A 149 3.57 14.72 -4.91
CA TYR A 149 2.42 14.21 -5.65
C TYR A 149 1.12 14.28 -4.84
N VAL A 150 0.00 14.31 -5.54
CA VAL A 150 -1.33 14.07 -4.97
C VAL A 150 -1.81 12.71 -5.48
N ILE A 151 -2.19 11.82 -4.56
CA ILE A 151 -2.84 10.56 -4.90
C ILE A 151 -4.34 10.72 -4.68
N HIS A 152 -5.12 10.63 -5.75
CA HIS A 152 -6.57 10.78 -5.74
C HIS A 152 -7.22 9.40 -5.64
N THR A 153 -8.12 9.20 -4.69
CA THR A 153 -8.85 7.95 -4.55
C THR A 153 -10.35 8.20 -4.33
N VAL A 154 -11.18 7.36 -4.93
CA VAL A 154 -12.64 7.45 -4.83
C VAL A 154 -13.11 6.49 -3.75
N GLY A 155 -13.59 7.05 -2.65
CA GLY A 155 -14.09 6.28 -1.51
C GLY A 155 -15.57 5.86 -1.66
N PRO A 156 -16.02 4.80 -0.96
CA PRO A 156 -17.44 4.42 -0.96
C PRO A 156 -18.31 5.48 -0.29
N ILE A 157 -19.57 5.58 -0.74
CA ILE A 157 -20.61 6.43 -0.16
C ILE A 157 -21.60 5.55 0.60
N VAL A 158 -21.81 5.83 1.88
CA VAL A 158 -22.70 5.05 2.74
C VAL A 158 -24.07 5.73 2.82
N TYR A 159 -25.12 5.07 2.33
CA TYR A 159 -26.51 5.58 2.38
C TYR A 159 -27.32 5.04 3.56
N GLY A 160 -26.80 4.04 4.28
CA GLY A 160 -27.50 3.36 5.37
C GLY A 160 -26.54 2.67 6.33
N GLN A 161 -26.81 1.41 6.67
CA GLN A 161 -25.85 0.63 7.45
C GLN A 161 -24.63 0.27 6.60
N VAL A 162 -23.44 0.35 7.21
CA VAL A 162 -22.19 -0.03 6.55
C VAL A 162 -22.22 -1.51 6.22
N THR A 163 -22.03 -1.84 4.94
CA THR A 163 -21.96 -3.22 4.46
C THR A 163 -20.52 -3.73 4.48
N LYS A 164 -20.36 -5.04 4.32
CA LYS A 164 -19.03 -5.65 4.15
C LYS A 164 -18.32 -5.13 2.90
N LEU A 165 -19.07 -4.88 1.82
CA LEU A 165 -18.54 -4.33 0.58
C LEU A 165 -17.97 -2.92 0.77
N ASP A 166 -18.66 -2.07 1.54
CA ASP A 166 -18.18 -0.71 1.85
C ASP A 166 -16.83 -0.76 2.58
N CYS A 167 -16.69 -1.67 3.55
CA CYS A 167 -15.43 -1.88 4.26
C CYS A 167 -14.30 -2.36 3.33
N GLU A 168 -14.60 -3.28 2.41
CA GLU A 168 -13.65 -3.80 1.43
C GLU A 168 -13.22 -2.72 0.41
N LEU A 169 -14.16 -1.89 -0.05
CA LEU A 169 -13.91 -0.76 -0.94
C LEU A 169 -13.06 0.31 -0.26
N LEU A 170 -13.36 0.66 1.00
CA LEU A 170 -12.54 1.61 1.75
C LEU A 170 -11.12 1.09 1.94
N SER A 171 -10.97 -0.19 2.32
CA SER A 171 -9.65 -0.84 2.39
C SER A 171 -8.94 -0.85 1.03
N SER A 172 -9.67 -1.04 -0.07
CA SER A 172 -9.13 -0.92 -1.43
C SER A 172 -8.53 0.45 -1.71
N CYS A 173 -9.18 1.55 -1.28
CA CYS A 173 -8.66 2.92 -1.44
C CYS A 173 -7.26 3.06 -0.81
N TYR A 174 -7.12 2.66 0.46
CA TYR A 174 -5.84 2.72 1.17
C TYR A 174 -4.77 1.86 0.49
N ARG A 175 -5.12 0.65 0.04
CA ARG A 175 -4.19 -0.24 -0.68
C ARG A 175 -3.73 0.35 -2.00
N ALA A 176 -4.66 0.85 -2.83
CA ALA A 176 -4.34 1.45 -4.12
C ALA A 176 -3.41 2.65 -3.96
N CYS A 177 -3.62 3.48 -2.94
CA CYS A 177 -2.73 4.59 -2.62
C CYS A 177 -1.32 4.14 -2.21
N LEU A 178 -1.21 3.08 -1.39
CA LEU A 178 0.07 2.51 -0.99
C LEU A 178 0.81 1.87 -2.18
N GLU A 179 0.09 1.16 -3.06
CA GLU A 179 0.63 0.58 -4.29
C GLU A 179 1.20 1.66 -5.24
N LEU A 180 0.49 2.78 -5.42
CA LEU A 180 0.99 3.92 -6.19
C LEU A 180 2.21 4.57 -5.54
N ALA A 181 2.21 4.75 -4.21
CA ALA A 181 3.37 5.27 -3.51
C ALA A 181 4.62 4.39 -3.71
N ASP A 182 4.44 3.07 -3.77
CA ASP A 182 5.51 2.12 -4.07
C ASP A 182 6.03 2.23 -5.50
N GLN A 183 5.10 2.29 -6.46
CA GLN A 183 5.41 2.41 -7.89
C GLN A 183 6.21 3.67 -8.19
N TYR A 184 5.90 4.77 -7.49
CA TYR A 184 6.59 6.06 -7.63
C TYR A 184 7.74 6.24 -6.62
N HIS A 185 8.08 5.18 -5.86
CA HIS A 185 9.19 5.16 -4.91
C HIS A 185 9.14 6.25 -3.84
N LEU A 186 7.94 6.59 -3.38
CA LEU A 186 7.71 7.62 -2.37
C LEU A 186 8.05 7.11 -0.98
N SER A 187 8.70 7.96 -0.17
CA SER A 187 9.16 7.57 1.18
C SER A 187 8.14 7.85 2.29
N SER A 188 7.07 8.61 2.00
CA SER A 188 6.04 8.99 2.96
C SER A 188 4.73 9.32 2.24
N LEU A 189 3.61 9.00 2.89
CA LEU A 189 2.26 9.21 2.39
C LEU A 189 1.37 9.74 3.52
N ALA A 190 0.62 10.80 3.28
CA ALA A 190 -0.35 11.34 4.23
C ALA A 190 -1.78 11.08 3.77
N PHE A 191 -2.56 10.35 4.57
CA PHE A 191 -3.96 10.09 4.32
C PHE A 191 -4.85 11.10 5.02
N CYS A 192 -5.84 11.63 4.33
CA CYS A 192 -7.01 12.22 4.97
C CYS A 192 -7.99 11.12 5.44
N CYS A 193 -9.02 11.49 6.20
CA CYS A 193 -10.11 10.58 6.54
C CYS A 193 -11.03 10.30 5.32
N ILE A 194 -10.64 9.33 4.48
CA ILE A 194 -11.38 8.95 3.26
C ILE A 194 -12.82 8.51 3.61
N SER A 195 -13.80 8.95 2.82
CA SER A 195 -15.24 8.64 2.95
C SER A 195 -15.93 9.11 4.24
N THR A 196 -15.24 9.83 5.12
CA THR A 196 -15.87 10.43 6.30
C THR A 196 -16.56 11.76 5.96
N GLY A 197 -17.43 12.23 6.85
CA GLY A 197 -18.18 13.48 6.63
C GLY A 197 -19.23 13.33 5.55
N VAL A 198 -19.02 13.96 4.37
CA VAL A 198 -19.98 14.04 3.26
C VAL A 198 -20.40 12.67 2.72
N PHE A 199 -19.54 11.66 2.80
CA PHE A 199 -19.82 10.30 2.33
C PHE A 199 -20.31 9.35 3.44
N HIS A 200 -20.55 9.89 4.65
CA HIS A 200 -21.21 9.25 5.79
C HIS A 200 -20.60 7.94 6.32
N PHE A 201 -19.35 7.61 5.95
CA PHE A 201 -18.68 6.47 6.54
C PHE A 201 -18.38 6.76 8.03
N PRO A 202 -18.78 5.89 8.97
CA PRO A 202 -18.56 6.12 10.40
C PRO A 202 -17.07 6.29 10.74
N ASN A 203 -16.72 7.39 11.41
CA ASN A 203 -15.33 7.77 11.69
C ASN A 203 -14.53 6.67 12.41
N GLU A 204 -15.11 6.02 13.41
CA GLU A 204 -14.43 4.96 14.18
C GLU A 204 -14.07 3.77 13.28
N LEU A 205 -15.03 3.31 12.49
CA LEU A 205 -14.83 2.17 11.59
C LEU A 205 -13.87 2.54 10.44
N ALA A 206 -13.96 3.75 9.89
CA ALA A 206 -13.05 4.24 8.86
C ALA A 206 -11.60 4.30 9.39
N ALA A 207 -11.39 4.84 10.59
CA ALA A 207 -10.08 4.89 11.24
C ALA A 207 -9.52 3.50 11.53
N GLN A 208 -10.37 2.57 11.99
CA GLN A 208 -9.98 1.18 12.18
C GLN A 208 -9.52 0.55 10.86
N ILE A 209 -10.30 0.69 9.78
CA ILE A 209 -9.96 0.17 8.46
C ILE A 209 -8.67 0.78 7.93
N ALA A 210 -8.46 2.10 8.12
CA ALA A 210 -7.25 2.79 7.70
C ALA A 210 -6.00 2.19 8.37
N VAL A 211 -6.01 2.11 9.71
CA VAL A 211 -4.89 1.58 10.50
C VAL A 211 -4.65 0.11 10.18
N GLU A 212 -5.71 -0.71 10.17
CA GLU A 212 -5.60 -2.14 9.88
C GLU A 212 -5.04 -2.38 8.47
N THR A 213 -5.49 -1.62 7.47
CA THR A 213 -5.02 -1.79 6.08
C THR A 213 -3.57 -1.38 5.92
N VAL A 214 -3.15 -0.26 6.51
CA VAL A 214 -1.75 0.18 6.49
C VAL A 214 -0.84 -0.82 7.21
N GLU A 215 -1.25 -1.30 8.39
CA GLU A 215 -0.49 -2.31 9.13
C GLU A 215 -0.40 -3.63 8.34
N GLN A 216 -1.50 -4.09 7.76
CA GLN A 216 -1.53 -5.28 6.90
C GLN A 216 -0.58 -5.15 5.70
N TYR A 217 -0.55 -3.99 5.06
CA TYR A 217 0.35 -3.71 3.94
C TYR A 217 1.83 -3.76 4.34
N LEU A 218 2.19 -3.18 5.49
CA LEU A 218 3.55 -3.24 6.02
C LEU A 218 3.96 -4.66 6.41
N VAL A 219 3.06 -5.41 7.05
CA VAL A 219 3.28 -6.82 7.43
C VAL A 219 3.47 -7.68 6.19
N TYR A 220 2.69 -7.45 5.14
CA TYR A 220 2.81 -8.16 3.88
C TYR A 220 4.16 -7.96 3.20
N GLY A 221 4.59 -6.70 3.03
CA GLY A 221 5.88 -6.40 2.40
C GLY A 221 7.06 -6.99 3.18
N LEU A 222 6.99 -6.96 4.52
CA LEU A 222 7.98 -7.62 5.37
C LEU A 222 7.93 -9.15 5.22
N GLY A 223 6.73 -9.73 5.15
CA GLY A 223 6.53 -11.15 4.89
C GLY A 223 7.17 -11.58 3.57
N LEU A 224 7.00 -10.81 2.50
CA LEU A 224 7.62 -11.08 1.20
C LEU A 224 9.16 -11.12 1.29
N VAL A 225 9.76 -10.12 1.94
CA VAL A 225 11.22 -10.08 2.15
C VAL A 225 11.70 -11.27 2.99
N ILE A 226 11.00 -11.60 4.07
CA ILE A 226 11.36 -12.73 4.95
C ILE A 226 11.25 -14.06 4.20
N THR A 227 10.18 -14.28 3.41
CA THR A 227 10.04 -15.47 2.56
C THR A 227 11.21 -15.57 1.59
N THR A 228 11.59 -14.48 0.93
CA THR A 228 12.74 -14.46 0.02
C THR A 228 14.06 -14.75 0.72
N ILE A 229 14.29 -14.22 1.94
CA ILE A 229 15.46 -14.58 2.75
C ILE A 229 15.47 -16.09 2.99
N GLY A 230 14.34 -16.67 3.41
CA GLY A 230 14.21 -18.11 3.58
C GLY A 230 14.61 -18.90 2.33
N THR A 231 14.11 -18.50 1.15
CA THR A 231 14.48 -19.11 -0.15
C THR A 231 15.98 -19.01 -0.45
N CYS A 232 16.61 -17.85 -0.20
CA CYS A 232 18.05 -17.70 -0.38
C CYS A 232 18.85 -18.58 0.60
N LEU A 233 18.42 -18.68 1.86
CA LEU A 233 19.08 -19.53 2.85
C LEU A 233 18.99 -21.02 2.48
N PHE A 234 17.87 -21.48 1.91
CA PHE A 234 17.76 -22.83 1.35
C PHE A 234 18.80 -23.09 0.28
N THR A 235 18.90 -22.17 -0.69
CA THR A 235 19.87 -22.26 -1.78
C THR A 235 21.30 -22.34 -1.25
N ASN A 236 21.61 -21.55 -0.23
CA ASN A 236 22.93 -21.54 0.41
C ASN A 236 23.20 -22.77 1.29
N ALA A 237 22.17 -23.39 1.86
CA ALA A 237 22.32 -24.57 2.70
C ALA A 237 22.78 -25.80 1.93
N ALA A 238 22.59 -25.83 0.61
CA ALA A 238 23.05 -26.88 -0.28
C ALA A 238 22.58 -28.31 0.09
N LEU A 239 21.48 -28.42 0.86
CA LEU A 239 20.82 -29.69 1.17
C LEU A 239 19.49 -29.84 0.42
N GLY A 240 19.24 -29.03 -0.60
CA GLY A 240 17.97 -28.98 -1.32
C GLY A 240 17.26 -27.64 -1.15
N GLN A 241 15.98 -27.62 -1.49
CA GLN A 241 15.16 -26.41 -1.58
C GLN A 241 13.84 -26.58 -0.83
N SER A 242 12.99 -25.55 -0.78
CA SER A 242 11.60 -25.79 -0.39
C SER A 242 10.87 -26.60 -1.48
N PRO A 243 9.80 -27.35 -1.16
CA PRO A 243 9.07 -28.12 -2.18
C PRO A 243 8.50 -27.24 -3.28
N TYR A 244 8.10 -26.02 -2.92
CA TYR A 244 7.70 -25.01 -3.88
C TYR A 244 8.86 -24.61 -4.81
N SER A 245 10.06 -24.34 -4.30
CA SER A 245 11.17 -23.81 -5.12
C SER A 245 12.05 -24.90 -5.76
N SER A 246 11.86 -26.17 -5.42
CA SER A 246 12.67 -27.29 -5.91
C SER A 246 12.59 -27.45 -7.42
N LEU A 247 11.40 -27.28 -8.01
CA LEU A 247 11.20 -27.37 -9.46
C LEU A 247 11.96 -26.25 -10.18
N SER A 248 11.85 -25.02 -9.70
CA SER A 248 12.60 -23.88 -10.25
C SER A 248 14.12 -24.07 -10.14
N PHE A 249 14.60 -24.61 -9.03
CA PHE A 249 16.01 -24.86 -8.84
C PHE A 249 16.55 -25.94 -9.78
N MET A 250 15.81 -27.05 -9.90
CA MET A 250 16.16 -28.15 -10.80
C MET A 250 16.18 -27.71 -12.27
N LEU A 251 15.17 -26.93 -12.71
CA LEU A 251 15.12 -26.42 -14.09
C LEU A 251 16.20 -25.38 -14.39
N ASN A 252 16.58 -24.54 -13.42
CA ASN A 252 17.66 -23.56 -13.57
C ASN A 252 19.02 -24.22 -13.88
N GLN A 253 19.20 -25.50 -13.56
CA GLN A 253 20.43 -26.23 -13.85
C GLN A 253 20.48 -26.74 -15.32
N VAL A 254 19.34 -26.89 -16.01
CA VAL A 254 19.28 -27.23 -17.46
C VAL A 254 19.17 -26.00 -18.34
N MET A 255 18.47 -24.97 -17.86
CA MET A 255 18.11 -23.81 -18.66
C MET A 255 19.07 -22.65 -18.38
N PRO A 256 19.50 -21.89 -19.40
CA PRO A 256 20.42 -20.76 -19.24
C PRO A 256 19.72 -19.50 -18.67
N ILE A 257 18.79 -19.68 -17.74
CA ILE A 257 18.02 -18.63 -17.09
C ILE A 257 18.18 -18.77 -15.58
N GLY A 258 18.63 -17.69 -14.93
CA GLY A 258 18.96 -17.72 -13.49
C GLY A 258 17.78 -18.08 -12.58
N PHE A 259 18.08 -18.56 -11.38
CA PHE A 259 17.10 -19.10 -10.43
C PHE A 259 15.91 -18.16 -10.17
N ALA A 260 16.17 -16.87 -9.99
CA ALA A 260 15.12 -15.87 -9.80
C ALA A 260 14.14 -15.75 -10.98
N ALA A 261 14.65 -15.85 -12.22
CA ALA A 261 13.83 -15.83 -13.42
C ALA A 261 13.04 -17.14 -13.55
N MET A 262 13.63 -18.27 -13.19
CA MET A 262 12.91 -19.55 -13.18
C MET A 262 11.76 -19.54 -12.16
N THR A 263 11.98 -19.00 -10.96
CA THR A 263 10.92 -18.81 -9.96
C THR A 263 9.81 -17.91 -10.47
N PHE A 264 10.13 -16.85 -11.23
CA PHE A 264 9.14 -16.02 -11.88
C PHE A 264 8.28 -16.82 -12.88
N LEU A 265 8.91 -17.62 -13.75
CA LEU A 265 8.19 -18.45 -14.72
C LEU A 265 7.28 -19.48 -14.04
N GLN A 266 7.76 -20.13 -12.98
CA GLN A 266 6.95 -21.06 -12.19
C GLN A 266 5.73 -20.37 -11.56
N ASN A 267 5.91 -19.14 -11.06
CA ASN A 267 4.80 -18.36 -10.54
C ASN A 267 3.79 -17.97 -11.63
N CYS A 268 4.25 -17.59 -12.82
CA CYS A 268 3.37 -17.35 -13.97
C CYS A 268 2.55 -18.60 -14.32
N PHE A 269 3.16 -19.79 -14.26
CA PHE A 269 2.44 -21.05 -14.44
C PHE A 269 1.31 -21.21 -13.42
N PHE A 270 1.55 -20.93 -12.13
CA PHE A 270 0.50 -21.00 -11.12
C PHE A 270 -0.61 -19.96 -11.33
N VAL A 271 -0.29 -18.74 -11.80
CA VAL A 271 -1.31 -17.77 -12.20
C VAL A 271 -2.19 -18.32 -13.34
N SER A 272 -1.57 -19.01 -14.32
CA SER A 272 -2.33 -19.67 -15.40
C SER A 272 -3.22 -20.80 -14.89
N VAL A 273 -2.75 -21.60 -13.93
CA VAL A 273 -3.56 -22.66 -13.27
C VAL A 273 -4.74 -22.03 -12.54
N GLU A 274 -4.52 -20.99 -11.74
CA GLU A 274 -5.57 -20.26 -11.03
C GLU A 274 -6.63 -19.72 -12.01
N THR A 275 -6.17 -19.07 -13.08
CA THR A 275 -7.04 -18.52 -14.14
C THR A 275 -7.88 -19.60 -14.80
N ALA A 276 -7.29 -20.77 -15.09
CA ALA A 276 -7.99 -21.89 -15.71
C ALA A 276 -9.07 -22.46 -14.78
N VAL A 277 -8.79 -22.56 -13.47
CA VAL A 277 -9.75 -23.04 -12.45
C VAL A 277 -10.89 -22.04 -12.25
N CYS A 278 -10.57 -20.75 -12.14
CA CYS A 278 -11.54 -19.67 -11.96
C CYS A 278 -12.32 -19.32 -13.23
N LYS A 279 -11.82 -19.70 -14.41
CA LYS A 279 -12.33 -19.30 -15.74
C LYS A 279 -12.45 -17.78 -15.92
N HIS A 280 -11.61 -17.02 -15.21
CA HIS A 280 -11.59 -15.57 -15.26
C HIS A 280 -10.17 -15.06 -15.00
N PHE A 281 -9.72 -14.12 -15.83
CA PHE A 281 -8.48 -13.38 -15.63
C PHE A 281 -8.82 -11.93 -15.33
N GLY A 282 -8.46 -11.46 -14.14
CA GLY A 282 -8.80 -10.12 -13.69
C GLY A 282 -7.62 -9.37 -13.09
N LEU A 283 -7.93 -8.22 -12.49
CA LEU A 283 -6.95 -7.36 -11.80
C LEU A 283 -6.21 -8.11 -10.68
N PHE A 284 -6.83 -9.11 -10.07
CA PHE A 284 -6.19 -9.93 -9.04
C PHE A 284 -4.96 -10.69 -9.58
N GLN A 285 -5.10 -11.38 -10.72
CA GLN A 285 -4.00 -12.11 -11.36
C GLN A 285 -2.93 -11.16 -11.90
N ILE A 286 -3.32 -9.98 -12.40
CA ILE A 286 -2.35 -8.95 -12.80
C ILE A 286 -1.51 -8.51 -11.59
N LYS A 287 -2.14 -8.26 -10.43
CA LYS A 287 -1.42 -7.91 -9.20
C LYS A 287 -0.48 -9.04 -8.74
N GLN A 288 -0.89 -10.29 -8.88
CA GLN A 288 -0.01 -11.44 -8.62
C GLN A 288 1.22 -11.45 -9.53
N ILE A 289 1.08 -11.20 -10.83
CA ILE A 289 2.22 -11.15 -11.76
C ILE A 289 3.20 -10.03 -11.38
N VAL A 290 2.69 -8.84 -11.04
CA VAL A 290 3.52 -7.72 -10.56
C VAL A 290 4.28 -8.09 -9.28
N LEU A 291 3.60 -8.72 -8.33
CA LEU A 291 4.22 -9.23 -7.10
C LEU A 291 5.32 -10.25 -7.38
N CYS A 292 5.14 -11.11 -8.39
CA CYS A 292 6.15 -12.10 -8.78
C CYS A 292 7.39 -11.46 -9.38
N LEU A 293 7.24 -10.37 -10.15
CA LEU A 293 8.38 -9.58 -10.62
C LEU A 293 9.16 -8.99 -9.44
N ILE A 294 8.45 -8.43 -8.45
CA ILE A 294 9.07 -7.88 -7.24
C ILE A 294 9.81 -8.98 -6.47
N GLN A 295 9.18 -10.14 -6.26
CA GLN A 295 9.80 -11.26 -5.56
C GLN A 295 11.04 -11.77 -6.30
N SER A 296 10.99 -11.89 -7.64
CA SER A 296 12.12 -12.29 -8.46
C SER A 296 13.30 -11.31 -8.31
N ALA A 297 13.04 -10.01 -8.40
CA ALA A 297 14.07 -8.98 -8.17
C ALA A 297 14.66 -9.05 -6.74
N LEU A 298 13.83 -9.33 -5.73
CA LEU A 298 14.29 -9.53 -4.35
C LEU A 298 15.17 -10.78 -4.23
N ILE A 299 14.84 -11.90 -4.89
CA ILE A 299 15.68 -13.12 -4.88
C ILE A 299 17.05 -12.80 -5.47
N SER A 300 17.11 -12.10 -6.61
CA SER A 300 18.39 -11.69 -7.22
C SER A 300 19.22 -10.78 -6.31
N LEU A 301 18.59 -9.82 -5.63
CA LEU A 301 19.28 -8.87 -4.75
C LEU A 301 19.75 -9.55 -3.45
N LEU A 302 18.85 -10.24 -2.76
CA LEU A 302 19.14 -10.88 -1.47
C LEU A 302 20.07 -12.08 -1.63
N GLY A 303 19.99 -12.80 -2.75
CA GLY A 303 20.94 -13.87 -3.08
C GLY A 303 22.39 -13.35 -3.13
N LYS A 304 22.62 -12.18 -3.75
CA LYS A 304 23.94 -11.53 -3.75
C LYS A 304 24.37 -11.08 -2.35
N LEU A 305 23.43 -10.52 -1.57
CA LEU A 305 23.71 -10.04 -0.22
C LEU A 305 24.00 -11.16 0.78
N LEU A 306 23.45 -12.35 0.56
CA LEU A 306 23.63 -13.53 1.41
C LEU A 306 24.67 -14.51 0.85
N ALA A 307 25.34 -14.20 -0.26
CA ALA A 307 26.30 -15.11 -0.91
C ALA A 307 27.48 -15.54 -0.01
N TRP A 308 27.77 -14.77 1.05
CA TRP A 308 28.80 -15.10 2.05
C TRP A 308 28.37 -16.17 3.06
N VAL A 309 27.09 -16.50 3.13
CA VAL A 309 26.57 -17.55 4.02
C VAL A 309 26.78 -18.91 3.35
N VAL A 310 27.95 -19.51 3.56
CA VAL A 310 28.30 -20.83 3.00
C VAL A 310 28.66 -21.78 4.14
N PRO A 311 27.79 -22.74 4.48
CA PRO A 311 28.06 -23.72 5.54
C PRO A 311 29.19 -24.67 5.12
N GLN A 312 30.19 -24.83 5.99
CA GLN A 312 31.40 -25.65 5.71
C GLN A 312 31.25 -27.12 6.12
N THR A 313 30.29 -27.41 7.00
CA THR A 313 30.06 -28.77 7.54
C THR A 313 28.64 -29.21 7.26
N PHE A 314 28.43 -30.52 7.11
CA PHE A 314 27.10 -31.10 6.94
C PHE A 314 26.15 -30.71 8.09
N PHE A 315 26.67 -30.64 9.33
CA PHE A 315 25.88 -30.18 10.47
C PHE A 315 25.45 -28.70 10.34
N ALA A 316 26.34 -27.83 9.87
CA ALA A 316 26.01 -26.43 9.61
C ALA A 316 24.97 -26.30 8.48
N GLN A 317 25.03 -27.16 7.46
CA GLN A 317 24.03 -27.21 6.40
C GLN A 317 22.63 -27.60 6.94
N ILE A 318 22.55 -28.58 7.85
CA ILE A 318 21.28 -28.96 8.50
C ILE A 318 20.73 -27.79 9.31
N ILE A 319 21.55 -27.12 10.12
CA ILE A 319 21.13 -25.95 10.89
C ILE A 319 20.61 -24.85 9.97
N LEU A 320 21.34 -24.54 8.90
CA LEU A 320 20.93 -23.50 7.95
C LEU A 320 19.63 -23.86 7.24
N THR A 321 19.42 -25.13 6.89
CA THR A 321 18.16 -25.64 6.32
C THR A 321 17.00 -25.48 7.31
N MET A 322 17.21 -25.80 8.59
CA MET A 322 16.19 -25.61 9.63
C MET A 322 15.86 -24.12 9.84
N MET A 323 16.87 -23.24 9.83
CA MET A 323 16.68 -21.80 9.87
C MET A 323 15.93 -21.28 8.63
N ALA A 324 16.24 -21.82 7.45
CA ALA A 324 15.56 -21.47 6.20
C ALA A 324 14.08 -21.85 6.25
N CYS A 325 13.74 -23.08 6.70
CA CYS A 325 12.37 -23.53 6.95
C CYS A 325 11.62 -22.57 7.90
N ALA A 326 12.20 -22.26 9.05
CA ALA A 326 11.58 -21.39 10.05
C ALA A 326 11.37 -19.96 9.52
N THR A 327 12.38 -19.41 8.84
CA THR A 327 12.33 -18.06 8.25
C THR A 327 11.27 -18.00 7.16
N MET A 328 11.27 -18.96 6.23
CA MET A 328 10.27 -19.02 5.15
C MET A 328 8.85 -19.21 5.71
N ALA A 329 8.66 -20.07 6.71
CA ALA A 329 7.37 -20.27 7.38
C ALA A 329 6.87 -19.00 8.08
N LEU A 330 7.75 -18.21 8.71
CA LEU A 330 7.39 -16.91 9.29
C LEU A 330 6.93 -15.93 8.21
N GLY A 331 7.64 -15.86 7.08
CA GLY A 331 7.27 -15.01 5.95
C GLY A 331 5.90 -15.36 5.36
N ILE A 332 5.65 -16.65 5.10
CA ILE A 332 4.35 -17.17 4.64
C ILE A 332 3.24 -16.83 5.64
N PHE A 333 3.48 -17.04 6.94
CA PHE A 333 2.52 -16.67 7.99
C PHE A 333 2.14 -15.18 7.92
N MET A 334 3.12 -14.29 7.79
CA MET A 334 2.88 -12.85 7.70
C MET A 334 2.11 -12.45 6.44
N ILE A 335 2.45 -13.05 5.28
CA ILE A 335 1.73 -12.85 4.02
C ILE A 335 0.26 -13.26 4.18
N LEU A 336 -0.01 -14.45 4.72
CA LEU A 336 -1.37 -14.95 4.91
C LEU A 336 -2.20 -14.10 5.89
N GLN A 337 -1.58 -13.55 6.94
CA GLN A 337 -2.28 -12.68 7.90
C GLN A 337 -2.65 -11.31 7.33
N SER A 338 -1.94 -10.85 6.30
CA SER A 338 -2.19 -9.53 5.70
C SER A 338 -3.53 -9.44 4.95
N LYS A 339 -4.11 -10.58 4.53
CA LYS A 339 -5.33 -10.64 3.68
C LYS A 339 -5.22 -9.79 2.39
N LEU A 340 -4.01 -9.57 1.90
CA LEU A 340 -3.74 -8.94 0.61
C LEU A 340 -3.72 -10.00 -0.49
N VAL A 341 -3.05 -9.69 -1.61
CA VAL A 341 -2.85 -10.60 -2.73
C VAL A 341 -2.04 -11.80 -2.25
N VAL A 342 -2.57 -13.01 -2.38
CA VAL A 342 -1.79 -14.22 -2.09
C VAL A 342 -0.82 -14.51 -3.23
N MET A 343 0.34 -15.07 -2.90
CA MET A 343 1.30 -15.55 -3.89
C MET A 343 0.61 -16.57 -4.84
N PRO A 344 1.02 -16.66 -6.13
CA PRO A 344 0.29 -17.46 -7.12
C PRO A 344 0.11 -18.93 -6.75
N TYR A 345 1.10 -19.53 -6.10
CA TYR A 345 1.00 -20.92 -5.65
C TYR A 345 -0.18 -21.10 -4.71
N GLU A 346 -0.24 -20.32 -3.63
CA GLU A 346 -1.35 -20.33 -2.66
C GLU A 346 -2.66 -19.84 -3.28
N GLY A 347 -2.62 -18.92 -4.24
CA GLY A 347 -3.77 -18.47 -5.03
C GLY A 347 -4.42 -19.60 -5.83
N ALA A 348 -3.61 -20.36 -6.58
CA ALA A 348 -4.05 -21.54 -7.30
C ALA A 348 -4.65 -22.60 -6.35
N LEU A 349 -4.01 -22.84 -5.20
CA LEU A 349 -4.54 -23.76 -4.20
C LEU A 349 -5.88 -23.30 -3.61
N ASN A 350 -6.03 -22.01 -3.31
CA ASN A 350 -7.30 -21.45 -2.85
C ASN A 350 -8.40 -21.60 -3.91
N ALA A 351 -8.11 -21.30 -5.17
CA ALA A 351 -9.07 -21.46 -6.26
C ALA A 351 -9.53 -22.91 -6.41
N ILE A 352 -8.62 -23.88 -6.28
CA ILE A 352 -8.95 -25.32 -6.30
C ILE A 352 -9.81 -25.68 -5.07
N CYS A 353 -9.43 -25.22 -3.88
CA CYS A 353 -10.20 -25.43 -2.66
C CYS A 353 -11.63 -24.91 -2.75
N ASP A 354 -11.81 -23.70 -3.27
CA ASP A 354 -13.12 -23.08 -3.42
C ASP A 354 -13.97 -23.79 -4.47
N ARG A 355 -13.35 -24.20 -5.59
CA ARG A 355 -14.05 -24.88 -6.70
C ARG A 355 -14.47 -26.32 -6.37
N PHE A 356 -13.62 -27.05 -5.64
CA PHE A 356 -13.81 -28.47 -5.35
C PHE A 356 -14.18 -28.74 -3.88
N HIS A 357 -14.41 -27.69 -3.08
CA HIS A 357 -14.75 -27.77 -1.65
C HIS A 357 -13.77 -28.60 -0.81
N MET A 358 -12.47 -28.49 -1.11
CA MET A 358 -11.41 -29.23 -0.45
C MET A 358 -10.84 -28.48 0.77
N ASN A 359 -10.26 -29.20 1.73
CA ASN A 359 -9.55 -28.58 2.85
C ASN A 359 -8.18 -28.04 2.41
N PHE A 360 -7.96 -26.73 2.56
CA PHE A 360 -6.72 -26.05 2.17
C PHE A 360 -5.45 -26.67 2.77
N GLY A 361 -5.46 -27.00 4.06
CA GLY A 361 -4.28 -27.57 4.72
C GLY A 361 -3.87 -28.92 4.11
N LYS A 362 -4.84 -29.80 3.84
CA LYS A 362 -4.57 -31.10 3.21
C LYS A 362 -4.10 -30.94 1.77
N LEU A 363 -4.76 -30.06 1.00
CA LEU A 363 -4.40 -29.80 -0.39
C LEU A 363 -2.99 -29.21 -0.52
N HIS A 364 -2.62 -28.28 0.37
CA HIS A 364 -1.30 -27.67 0.38
C HIS A 364 -0.19 -28.69 0.64
N VAL A 365 -0.35 -29.55 1.65
CA VAL A 365 0.63 -30.62 1.94
C VAL A 365 0.73 -31.60 0.77
N ALA A 366 -0.40 -32.01 0.18
CA ALA A 366 -0.40 -32.89 -0.99
C ALA A 366 0.30 -32.25 -2.20
N SER A 367 0.10 -30.95 -2.41
CA SER A 367 0.72 -30.19 -3.51
C SER A 367 2.23 -30.04 -3.30
N ASP A 368 2.68 -29.73 -2.08
CA ASP A 368 4.10 -29.69 -1.72
C ASP A 368 4.79 -31.03 -1.97
N LEU A 369 4.17 -32.14 -1.54
CA LEU A 369 4.67 -33.49 -1.79
C LEU A 369 4.72 -33.82 -3.29
N THR A 370 3.72 -33.36 -4.06
CA THR A 370 3.67 -33.57 -5.51
C THR A 370 4.78 -32.81 -6.22
N LEU A 371 5.03 -31.55 -5.85
CA LEU A 371 6.12 -30.75 -6.43
C LEU A 371 7.49 -31.34 -6.10
N ALA A 372 7.69 -31.81 -4.86
CA ALA A 372 8.91 -32.50 -4.47
C ALA A 372 9.11 -33.79 -5.29
N ALA A 373 8.09 -34.64 -5.38
CA ALA A 373 8.15 -35.88 -6.16
C ALA A 373 8.41 -35.62 -7.65
N LEU A 374 7.73 -34.64 -8.24
CA LEU A 374 7.93 -34.24 -9.64
C LEU A 374 9.36 -33.75 -9.87
N SER A 375 9.92 -32.98 -8.93
CA SER A 375 11.31 -32.52 -9.00
C SER A 375 12.29 -33.70 -8.97
N VAL A 376 12.05 -34.72 -8.13
CA VAL A 376 12.88 -35.95 -8.09
C VAL A 376 12.82 -36.69 -9.41
N ILE A 377 11.62 -36.90 -9.95
CA ILE A 377 11.42 -37.62 -11.22
C ILE A 377 12.14 -36.90 -12.36
N LEU A 378 11.94 -35.59 -12.49
CA LEU A 378 12.63 -34.79 -13.51
C LEU A 378 14.15 -34.79 -13.31
N SER A 379 14.63 -34.75 -12.06
CA SER A 379 16.07 -34.84 -11.77
C SER A 379 16.67 -36.16 -12.28
N LEU A 380 16.00 -37.28 -12.00
CA LEU A 380 16.42 -38.60 -12.47
C LEU A 380 16.40 -38.71 -14.01
N VAL A 381 15.38 -38.15 -14.67
CA VAL A 381 15.24 -38.19 -16.13
C VAL A 381 16.29 -37.31 -16.82
N LEU A 382 16.58 -36.13 -16.28
CA LEU A 382 17.45 -35.15 -16.93
C LEU A 382 18.93 -35.31 -16.57
N TYR A 383 19.23 -35.74 -15.34
CA TYR A 383 20.61 -35.84 -14.82
C TYR A 383 21.04 -37.28 -14.48
N GLY A 384 20.11 -38.22 -14.35
CA GLY A 384 20.42 -39.56 -13.84
C GLY A 384 20.74 -39.62 -12.35
N ASP A 385 20.54 -38.52 -11.60
CA ASP A 385 20.82 -38.41 -10.17
C ASP A 385 19.75 -37.57 -9.46
N VAL A 386 19.66 -37.70 -8.13
CA VAL A 386 18.73 -37.01 -7.24
C VAL A 386 19.41 -35.84 -6.50
N GLU A 387 20.71 -35.60 -6.70
CA GLU A 387 21.45 -34.51 -6.01
C GLU A 387 20.78 -33.13 -6.13
N SER A 388 20.04 -32.87 -7.21
CA SER A 388 19.30 -31.60 -7.37
C SER A 388 18.13 -31.43 -6.39
N VAL A 389 17.63 -32.54 -5.82
CA VAL A 389 16.57 -32.60 -4.81
C VAL A 389 17.15 -33.19 -3.51
N GLY A 390 17.98 -32.41 -2.84
CA GLY A 390 18.62 -32.84 -1.59
C GLY A 390 17.64 -33.17 -0.46
N PHE A 391 18.12 -33.90 0.54
CA PHE A 391 17.36 -34.40 1.71
C PHE A 391 16.58 -33.30 2.47
N GLY A 392 17.10 -32.08 2.50
CA GLY A 392 16.45 -30.90 3.06
C GLY A 392 15.13 -30.55 2.37
N THR A 393 14.96 -30.89 1.09
CA THR A 393 13.69 -30.72 0.36
C THR A 393 12.59 -31.61 0.91
N LEU A 394 12.91 -32.89 1.11
CA LEU A 394 11.97 -33.86 1.70
C LEU A 394 11.65 -33.50 3.14
N ALA A 395 12.65 -33.10 3.93
CA ALA A 395 12.45 -32.67 5.31
C ALA A 395 11.56 -31.41 5.40
N SER A 396 11.73 -30.46 4.49
CA SER A 396 10.98 -29.19 4.50
C SER A 396 9.51 -29.33 4.10
N ALA A 397 9.14 -30.38 3.35
CA ALA A 397 7.77 -30.62 2.89
C ALA A 397 6.75 -30.80 4.02
N GLY A 398 7.14 -31.45 5.12
CA GLY A 398 6.30 -31.55 6.32
C GLY A 398 6.55 -30.43 7.34
N LEU A 399 7.79 -29.93 7.41
CA LEU A 399 8.21 -29.02 8.46
C LEU A 399 7.67 -27.60 8.26
N THR A 400 7.70 -27.07 7.04
CA THR A 400 7.32 -25.67 6.76
C THR A 400 5.85 -25.42 7.13
N GLY A 401 4.93 -26.28 6.66
CA GLY A 401 3.51 -26.16 6.99
C GLY A 401 3.23 -26.30 8.49
N THR A 402 3.95 -27.21 9.17
CA THR A 402 3.84 -27.38 10.63
C THR A 402 4.31 -26.13 11.38
N MET A 403 5.42 -25.52 10.96
CA MET A 403 5.93 -24.26 11.51
C MET A 403 4.97 -23.09 11.26
N VAL A 404 4.36 -22.99 10.09
CA VAL A 404 3.31 -21.97 9.81
C VAL A 404 2.15 -22.12 10.78
N ASN A 405 1.68 -23.34 11.05
CA ASN A 405 0.61 -23.59 12.02
C ASN A 405 1.04 -23.30 13.46
N ALA A 406 2.27 -23.63 13.83
CA ALA A 406 2.83 -23.27 15.13
C ALA A 406 2.89 -21.75 15.31
N TYR A 407 3.32 -21.00 14.29
CA TYR A 407 3.30 -19.53 14.31
C TYR A 407 1.87 -18.97 14.38
N LYS A 408 0.91 -19.55 13.66
CA LYS A 408 -0.52 -19.20 13.81
C LYS A 408 -1.01 -19.41 15.23
N PHE A 409 -0.62 -20.50 15.90
CA PHE A 409 -1.01 -20.75 17.28
C PHE A 409 -0.35 -19.77 18.26
N LEU A 410 0.97 -19.60 18.15
CA LEU A 410 1.78 -18.72 19.01
C LEU A 410 1.38 -17.26 18.86
N PHE A 411 1.33 -16.75 17.63
CA PHE A 411 1.08 -15.34 17.34
C PHE A 411 -0.39 -15.02 17.07
N GLY A 412 -1.23 -15.99 16.71
CA GLY A 412 -2.68 -15.77 16.54
C GLY A 412 -3.38 -15.44 17.86
N ARG A 413 -2.92 -16.01 18.99
CA ARG A 413 -3.35 -15.57 20.32
C ARG A 413 -2.96 -14.11 20.59
N PHE A 414 -1.73 -13.72 20.26
CA PHE A 414 -1.30 -12.32 20.35
C PHE A 414 -2.10 -11.39 19.43
N TYR A 415 -2.47 -11.82 18.22
CA TYR A 415 -3.27 -11.04 17.28
C TYR A 415 -4.70 -10.81 17.77
N LEU A 416 -5.36 -11.83 18.34
CA LEU A 416 -6.70 -11.71 18.94
C LEU A 416 -6.68 -10.81 20.19
N ILE A 417 -5.68 -10.97 21.05
CA ILE A 417 -5.45 -10.09 22.21
C ILE A 417 -5.19 -8.65 21.74
N ARG A 418 -4.40 -8.48 20.68
CA ARG A 418 -4.10 -7.17 20.06
C ARG A 418 -5.32 -6.55 19.38
N LYS A 419 -6.22 -7.33 18.77
CA LYS A 419 -7.48 -6.84 18.21
C LYS A 419 -8.41 -6.30 19.32
N GLY A 420 -8.42 -6.94 20.49
CA GLY A 420 -9.06 -6.41 21.71
C GLY A 420 -8.43 -5.10 22.19
N TRP A 421 -7.09 -5.03 22.20
CA TRP A 421 -6.34 -3.81 22.51
C TRP A 421 -6.52 -2.69 21.47
N MET A 422 -6.67 -3.01 20.19
CA MET A 422 -6.90 -2.04 19.12
C MET A 422 -8.30 -1.44 19.19
N LYS A 423 -9.33 -2.21 19.58
CA LYS A 423 -10.63 -1.64 19.96
C LYS A 423 -10.47 -0.64 21.12
N SER A 424 -9.68 -0.96 22.13
CA SER A 424 -9.42 -0.08 23.28
C SER A 424 -8.54 1.15 22.95
N SER A 425 -7.55 1.00 22.06
CA SER A 425 -6.63 2.06 21.65
C SER A 425 -7.23 2.97 20.57
N ALA A 426 -8.04 2.44 19.65
CA ALA A 426 -8.89 3.25 18.78
C ALA A 426 -9.91 4.00 19.64
N GLY A 427 -10.51 3.34 20.64
CA GLY A 427 -11.33 4.00 21.67
C GLY A 427 -10.61 5.12 22.42
N HIS A 428 -9.33 4.96 22.79
CA HIS A 428 -8.52 6.03 23.41
C HIS A 428 -8.11 7.14 22.45
N PHE A 429 -7.75 6.81 21.20
CA PHE A 429 -7.50 7.76 20.12
C PHE A 429 -8.75 8.60 19.86
N ILE A 430 -9.91 7.96 19.88
CA ILE A 430 -11.24 8.57 19.70
C ILE A 430 -11.70 9.34 20.94
N GLN A 431 -11.45 8.87 22.16
CA GLN A 431 -11.71 9.64 23.38
C GLN A 431 -10.85 10.92 23.42
N LYS A 432 -9.61 10.86 22.92
CA LYS A 432 -8.81 12.08 22.71
C LYS A 432 -9.42 12.97 21.63
N LEU A 433 -9.95 12.41 20.54
CA LEU A 433 -10.65 13.17 19.48
C LEU A 433 -11.99 13.78 19.95
N SER A 434 -12.75 13.09 20.81
CA SER A 434 -14.06 13.53 21.31
C SER A 434 -13.94 14.51 22.50
N ALA A 435 -12.97 14.31 23.39
CA ALA A 435 -12.67 15.25 24.49
C ALA A 435 -12.15 16.61 23.97
N ILE A 436 -11.56 16.64 22.77
CA ILE A 436 -11.15 17.88 22.10
C ILE A 436 -12.33 18.57 21.39
N HIS A 437 -13.41 17.84 21.07
CA HIS A 437 -14.66 18.45 20.57
C HIS A 437 -15.46 19.15 21.68
N SER A 438 -15.31 18.73 22.94
CA SER A 438 -15.98 19.34 24.10
C SER A 438 -15.17 20.44 24.79
N ALA A 439 -13.85 20.49 24.61
CA ALA A 439 -12.99 21.52 25.21
C ALA A 439 -12.77 22.70 24.26
N ARG A 440 -13.75 23.60 24.15
CA ARG A 440 -13.48 25.01 23.79
C ARG A 440 -12.96 25.73 25.04
N SER A 441 -11.99 26.62 24.84
CA SER A 441 -11.28 27.44 25.83
C SER A 441 -10.14 26.75 26.58
N LEU A 442 -8.90 27.04 26.16
CA LEU A 442 -7.88 27.75 26.96
C LEU A 442 -6.50 27.58 26.32
N SER A 443 -5.86 28.73 26.13
CA SER A 443 -4.47 28.94 25.69
C SER A 443 -3.45 28.37 26.66
N THR A 444 -2.32 27.86 26.17
CA THR A 444 -0.98 28.49 26.28
C THR A 444 0.20 27.52 25.99
N ALA A 445 1.18 28.08 25.28
CA ALA A 445 2.63 27.86 25.19
C ALA A 445 3.30 26.56 25.69
N PHE A 446 4.27 26.01 24.93
CA PHE A 446 5.56 25.51 25.46
C PHE A 446 6.66 25.40 24.35
N GLU A 447 7.89 25.71 24.76
CA GLU A 447 9.16 25.81 24.01
C GLU A 447 9.76 24.47 23.50
N PRO A 448 10.73 24.51 22.55
CA PRO A 448 11.26 23.31 21.89
C PRO A 448 12.55 22.78 22.56
N VAL A 449 12.76 21.46 22.49
CA VAL A 449 14.07 20.82 22.73
C VAL A 449 14.50 20.07 21.47
N SER A 450 15.65 20.49 20.95
CA SER A 450 16.33 19.96 19.75
C SER A 450 17.15 18.70 20.06
N ILE A 451 17.09 17.67 19.21
CA ILE A 451 18.28 16.84 18.85
C ILE A 451 18.14 16.31 17.40
N HIS A 452 19.13 16.65 16.58
CA HIS A 452 19.38 16.12 15.23
C HIS A 452 19.89 14.67 15.25
N ARG A 453 19.32 13.79 14.41
CA ARG A 453 20.07 12.74 13.69
C ARG A 453 19.35 12.38 12.37
N LYS A 454 20.05 12.51 11.24
CA LYS A 454 19.63 11.95 9.94
C LYS A 454 19.80 10.43 9.94
N PRO A 455 18.84 9.65 9.41
CA PRO A 455 19.14 8.31 8.91
C PRO A 455 18.78 8.11 7.43
N LYS A 456 19.54 7.20 6.84
CA LYS A 456 19.61 6.83 5.42
C LYS A 456 18.32 6.16 4.91
N ARG A 457 18.08 6.31 3.61
CA ARG A 457 16.91 5.84 2.83
C ARG A 457 16.61 4.35 3.02
N LYS A 458 15.50 4.06 3.71
CA LYS A 458 14.45 3.05 3.43
C LYS A 458 13.26 3.44 4.32
N PHE A 459 12.20 4.06 3.78
CA PHE A 459 11.07 4.52 4.60
C PHE A 459 9.73 4.38 3.86
N LYS A 460 8.71 3.90 4.57
CA LYS A 460 7.29 4.16 4.26
C LYS A 460 6.63 4.58 5.56
N VAL A 461 6.34 5.88 5.65
CA VAL A 461 5.67 6.48 6.78
C VAL A 461 4.25 6.87 6.36
N SER A 462 3.25 6.40 7.08
CA SER A 462 1.85 6.79 6.88
C SER A 462 1.45 7.81 7.95
N VAL A 463 1.05 9.00 7.53
CA VAL A 463 0.45 10.02 8.40
C VAL A 463 -1.06 9.92 8.26
N LEU A 464 -1.77 9.59 9.33
CA LEU A 464 -3.23 9.69 9.37
C LEU A 464 -3.58 11.10 9.85
N VAL A 465 -4.15 11.91 8.94
CA VAL A 465 -4.48 13.30 9.18
C VAL A 465 -5.93 13.42 9.62
N ASP A 466 -6.13 13.94 10.84
CA ASP A 466 -7.44 14.37 11.33
C ASP A 466 -7.78 15.73 10.68
N PRO A 467 -8.89 15.84 9.92
CA PRO A 467 -9.28 17.04 9.16
C PRO A 467 -9.74 18.21 10.03
N GLY A 468 -9.27 18.31 11.27
CA GLY A 468 -9.81 19.22 12.28
C GLY A 468 -9.81 20.71 11.94
N ILE A 469 -9.21 21.15 10.83
CA ILE A 469 -9.31 22.50 10.25
C ILE A 469 -9.07 22.39 8.72
N PHE A 470 -10.05 22.76 7.89
CA PHE A 470 -9.90 23.00 6.43
C PHE A 470 -10.27 24.43 6.07
#